data_AF-A0A535NAS7-F1
#
_entry.id   AF-A0A535NAS7-F1
#
_cell.length_a   1.000
_cell.length_b   1.000
_cell.length_c   1.000
_cell.angle_alpha   90.00
_cell.angle_beta   90.00
_cell.angle_gamma   90.00
#
_symmetry.space_group_name_H-M   'P 1'
#
loop_
_entity.id
_entity.type
_entity.pdbx_description
1 polymer ?
#
loop_
_entity_poly.entity_id
_entity_poly.type
_entity_poly.pdbx_seq_one_letter_code
_entity_poly.pdbx_strand_id
1 'polypeptide(L)'
;MEELAAARNKLLVVHRGVLEPDDMPEVRHLHCERAELAMHRAELDAFAPEAVIDCRALTRTDAELALGALLDVSRWIVISSLDVYRAFGALNEDRETDPVPLDEASPVRTERYPYRGKMPSSCCGGFVQAGSAFPSARARG
;
A
#
# COMPACT_ATOMS: atom_id res chain seq x y z
N MET A 1 -4.91 -7.92 -15.81
CA MET A 1 -4.98 -9.39 -15.58
C MET A 1 -5.12 -10.13 -16.91
N GLU A 2 -6.00 -9.66 -17.80
CA GLU A 2 -6.17 -10.19 -19.17
C GLU A 2 -4.85 -10.40 -19.92
N GLU A 3 -3.95 -9.42 -19.92
CA GLU A 3 -2.64 -9.55 -20.60
C GLU A 3 -1.75 -10.65 -19.98
N LEU A 4 -1.74 -10.77 -18.65
CA LEU A 4 -0.98 -11.81 -17.96
C LEU A 4 -1.55 -13.20 -18.25
N ALA A 5 -2.88 -13.31 -18.33
CA ALA A 5 -3.57 -14.55 -18.69
C ALA A 5 -3.33 -14.91 -20.16
N ALA A 6 -3.39 -13.93 -21.06
CA ALA A 6 -3.14 -14.08 -22.50
C ALA A 6 -1.69 -14.54 -22.79
N ALA A 7 -0.73 -14.12 -21.97
CA ALA A 7 0.65 -14.57 -22.01
C ALA A 7 0.87 -16.01 -21.50
N ARG A 8 -0.20 -16.76 -21.18
CA ARG A 8 -0.18 -18.14 -20.65
C ARG A 8 0.60 -18.31 -19.35
N ASN A 9 0.68 -17.26 -18.53
CA ASN A 9 1.22 -17.40 -17.18
C ASN A 9 0.25 -18.22 -16.33
N LYS A 10 0.79 -19.06 -15.44
CA LYS A 10 0.00 -19.69 -14.39
C LYS A 10 -0.30 -18.61 -13.34
N LEU A 11 -1.58 -18.29 -13.14
CA LEU A 11 -2.00 -17.22 -12.24
C LEU A 11 -2.73 -17.78 -11.01
N LEU A 12 -2.47 -17.15 -9.87
CA LEU A 12 -3.23 -17.27 -8.63
C LEU A 12 -3.55 -15.86 -8.16
N VAL A 13 -4.84 -15.55 -8.03
CA VAL A 13 -5.31 -14.27 -7.51
C VAL A 13 -5.71 -14.45 -6.05
N VAL A 14 -5.08 -13.66 -5.18
CA VAL A 14 -5.39 -13.68 -3.75
C VAL A 14 -6.24 -12.46 -3.39
N HIS A 15 -7.47 -12.68 -2.95
CA HIS A 15 -8.38 -11.62 -2.55
C HIS A 15 -9.49 -12.14 -1.64
N ARG A 16 -10.33 -11.26 -1.09
CA ARG A 16 -11.36 -11.65 -0.13
C ARG A 16 -12.60 -12.35 -0.71
N GLY A 17 -12.75 -12.34 -2.03
CA GLY A 17 -13.94 -12.87 -2.71
C GLY A 17 -15.18 -11.98 -2.58
N VAL A 18 -14.98 -10.70 -2.26
CA VAL A 18 -16.08 -9.72 -2.12
C VAL A 18 -16.49 -9.14 -3.49
N LEU A 19 -15.57 -9.10 -4.45
CA LEU A 19 -15.81 -8.56 -5.79
C LEU A 19 -15.08 -9.43 -6.82
N GLU A 20 -15.87 -10.12 -7.64
CA GLU A 20 -15.44 -10.95 -8.77
C GLU A 20 -16.37 -10.64 -9.95
N PRO A 21 -15.95 -9.77 -10.88
CA PRO A 21 -16.70 -9.48 -12.10
C PRO A 21 -16.87 -10.74 -12.97
N ASP A 22 -18.04 -10.87 -13.62
CA ASP A 22 -18.38 -12.03 -14.46
C ASP A 22 -17.47 -12.17 -15.70
N ASP A 23 -16.81 -11.08 -16.12
CA ASP A 23 -15.90 -11.03 -17.27
C ASP A 23 -14.44 -11.34 -16.91
N MET A 24 -14.18 -11.76 -15.66
CA MET A 24 -12.84 -12.12 -15.23
C MET A 24 -12.32 -13.37 -15.96
N PRO A 25 -11.07 -13.37 -16.45
CA PRO A 25 -10.44 -14.57 -17.02
C PRO A 25 -10.47 -15.76 -16.06
N GLU A 26 -10.61 -16.98 -16.58
CA GLU A 26 -10.57 -18.19 -15.76
C GLU A 26 -9.16 -18.39 -15.18
N VAL A 27 -8.99 -17.98 -13.91
CA VAL A 27 -7.74 -18.07 -13.15
C VAL A 27 -8.00 -18.78 -11.83
N ARG A 28 -6.94 -19.23 -11.15
CA ARG A 28 -7.09 -19.77 -9.80
C ARG A 28 -7.27 -18.63 -8.80
N HIS A 29 -8.11 -18.84 -7.82
CA HIS A 29 -8.31 -17.89 -6.73
C HIS A 29 -7.99 -18.53 -5.40
N LEU A 30 -7.36 -17.74 -4.52
CA LEU A 30 -7.24 -18.03 -3.10
C LEU A 30 -8.03 -16.95 -2.35
N HIS A 31 -9.12 -17.38 -1.72
CA HIS A 31 -9.99 -16.47 -0.98
C HIS A 31 -9.58 -16.38 0.48
N CYS A 32 -8.88 -15.32 0.84
CA CYS A 32 -8.48 -15.06 2.22
C CYS A 32 -8.32 -13.56 2.50
N GLU A 33 -8.33 -13.20 3.79
CA GLU A 33 -7.85 -11.90 4.22
C GLU A 33 -6.32 -11.83 4.14
N ARG A 34 -5.78 -10.62 4.00
CA ARG A 34 -4.32 -10.45 3.91
C ARG A 34 -3.60 -10.94 5.18
N ALA A 35 -4.23 -10.74 6.35
CA ALA A 35 -3.70 -11.22 7.63
C ALA A 35 -3.64 -12.75 7.71
N GLU A 36 -4.37 -13.46 6.85
CA GLU A 36 -4.46 -14.92 6.84
C GLU A 36 -3.47 -15.56 5.85
N LEU A 37 -2.72 -14.78 5.08
CA LEU A 37 -1.77 -15.30 4.07
C LEU A 37 -0.82 -16.38 4.63
N ALA A 38 -0.33 -16.20 5.86
CA ALA A 38 0.53 -17.16 6.52
C ALA A 38 -0.14 -18.52 6.78
N MET A 39 -1.47 -18.55 6.96
CA MET A 39 -2.24 -19.78 7.15
C MET A 39 -2.35 -20.59 5.85
N HIS A 40 -2.23 -19.93 4.70
CA HIS A 40 -2.27 -20.55 3.37
C HIS A 40 -0.88 -20.88 2.80
N ARG A 41 0.15 -20.90 3.64
CA ARG A 41 1.54 -21.10 3.22
C ARG A 41 1.72 -22.34 2.35
N ALA A 42 1.12 -23.47 2.74
CA ALA A 42 1.23 -24.71 1.97
C ALA A 42 0.66 -24.59 0.54
N GLU A 43 -0.44 -23.85 0.36
CA GLU A 43 -1.06 -23.63 -0.94
C GLU A 43 -0.22 -22.67 -1.79
N LEU A 44 0.30 -21.61 -1.17
CA LEU A 44 1.20 -20.64 -1.81
C LEU A 44 2.53 -21.32 -2.24
N ASP A 45 3.11 -22.15 -1.39
CA ASP A 45 4.32 -22.92 -1.70
C ASP A 45 4.07 -23.94 -2.82
N ALA A 46 2.93 -24.64 -2.79
CA ALA A 46 2.54 -25.56 -3.85
C ALA A 46 2.26 -24.86 -5.18
N PHE A 47 1.82 -23.59 -5.14
CA PHE A 47 1.69 -22.78 -6.34
C PHE A 47 3.05 -22.45 -6.98
N ALA A 48 4.07 -22.27 -6.13
CA ALA A 48 5.45 -21.92 -6.46
C ALA A 48 5.56 -20.61 -7.29
N PRO A 49 5.18 -19.45 -6.72
CA PRO A 49 5.21 -18.19 -7.45
C PRO A 49 6.64 -17.73 -7.74
N GLU A 50 6.94 -17.47 -9.01
CA GLU A 50 8.22 -16.86 -9.42
C GLU A 50 8.24 -15.34 -9.21
N ALA A 51 7.05 -14.71 -9.27
CA ALA A 51 6.85 -13.29 -9.07
C ALA A 51 5.52 -13.02 -8.36
N VAL A 52 5.46 -11.91 -7.62
CA VAL A 52 4.27 -11.42 -6.93
C VAL A 52 3.97 -9.99 -7.36
N ILE A 53 2.71 -9.74 -7.70
CA ILE A 53 2.18 -8.39 -7.88
C ILE A 53 1.31 -8.06 -6.67
N ASP A 54 1.75 -7.11 -5.87
CA ASP A 54 1.05 -6.69 -4.66
C ASP A 54 0.32 -5.37 -4.88
N CYS A 55 -0.99 -5.46 -5.04
CA CYS A 55 -1.88 -4.31 -5.22
C CYS A 55 -2.43 -3.75 -3.90
N ARG A 56 -2.02 -4.30 -2.74
CA ARG A 56 -2.60 -3.93 -1.43
C ARG A 56 -1.57 -3.80 -0.31
N ALA A 57 -0.37 -3.34 -0.64
CA ALA A 57 0.69 -3.00 0.31
C ALA A 57 0.50 -1.60 0.93
N LEU A 58 -0.66 -1.34 1.54
CA LEU A 58 -1.05 -0.01 2.02
C LEU A 58 -0.28 0.45 3.26
N THR A 59 0.17 -0.50 4.08
CA THR A 59 0.89 -0.25 5.33
C THR A 59 2.16 -1.10 5.42
N ARG A 60 3.03 -0.76 6.38
CA ARG A 60 4.18 -1.60 6.71
C ARG A 60 3.74 -3.01 7.10
N THR A 61 2.72 -3.12 7.94
CA THR A 61 2.18 -4.41 8.38
C THR A 61 1.68 -5.23 7.20
N ASP A 62 1.03 -4.59 6.23
CA ASP A 62 0.63 -5.27 4.99
C ASP A 62 1.86 -5.88 4.28
N ALA A 63 2.90 -5.09 4.05
CA ALA A 63 4.12 -5.57 3.40
C ALA A 63 4.80 -6.70 4.17
N GLU A 64 4.93 -6.58 5.49
CA GLU A 64 5.54 -7.60 6.36
C GLU A 64 4.77 -8.93 6.33
N LEU A 65 3.43 -8.88 6.35
CA LEU A 65 2.58 -10.07 6.25
C LEU A 65 2.80 -10.82 4.93
N ALA A 66 2.86 -10.09 3.80
CA ALA A 66 3.08 -10.72 2.50
C ALA A 66 4.49 -11.31 2.37
N LEU A 67 5.52 -10.56 2.79
CA LEU A 67 6.90 -11.05 2.77
C LEU A 67 7.08 -12.29 3.66
N GLY A 68 6.45 -12.31 4.84
CA GLY A 68 6.49 -13.46 5.74
C GLY A 68 5.78 -14.70 5.19
N ALA A 69 4.73 -14.51 4.39
CA ALA A 69 3.99 -15.61 3.75
C ALA A 69 4.70 -16.17 2.50
N LEU A 70 5.53 -15.38 1.82
CA LEU A 70 6.11 -15.70 0.51
C LEU A 70 7.64 -15.52 0.52
N LEU A 71 8.34 -16.37 1.27
CA LEU A 71 9.78 -16.21 1.54
C LEU A 71 10.68 -16.44 0.32
N ASP A 72 10.26 -17.30 -0.61
CA ASP A 72 11.12 -17.78 -1.71
C ASP A 72 10.89 -17.05 -3.04
N VAL A 73 10.09 -15.98 -3.03
CA VAL A 73 9.76 -15.19 -4.23
C VAL A 73 10.90 -14.24 -4.58
N SER A 74 11.47 -14.43 -5.78
CA SER A 74 12.59 -13.63 -6.28
C SER A 74 12.21 -12.24 -6.80
N ARG A 75 10.96 -12.05 -7.25
CA ARG A 75 10.50 -10.82 -7.90
C ARG A 75 9.21 -10.29 -7.28
N TRP A 76 9.28 -9.05 -6.81
CA TRP A 76 8.16 -8.32 -6.25
C TRP A 76 7.87 -7.07 -7.08
N ILE A 77 6.61 -6.91 -7.46
CA ILE A 77 6.09 -5.72 -8.11
C ILE A 77 5.01 -5.18 -7.19
N VAL A 78 5.28 -4.06 -6.53
CA VAL A 78 4.32 -3.46 -5.59
C VAL A 78 3.71 -2.24 -6.26
N ILE A 79 2.38 -2.25 -6.42
CA ILE A 79 1.67 -1.11 -6.99
C ILE A 79 1.60 -0.03 -5.93
N SER A 80 2.16 1.13 -6.26
CA SER A 80 2.17 2.30 -5.39
C SER A 80 1.13 3.33 -5.83
N SER A 81 0.93 4.32 -4.95
CA SER A 81 0.13 5.52 -5.22
C SER A 81 1.07 6.66 -5.61
N LEU A 82 0.56 7.68 -6.31
CA LEU A 82 1.31 8.92 -6.57
C LEU A 82 1.81 9.59 -5.28
N ASP A 83 1.16 9.31 -4.15
CA ASP A 83 1.51 9.91 -2.85
C ASP A 83 2.91 9.57 -2.33
N VAL A 84 3.64 8.65 -2.97
CA VAL A 84 5.04 8.35 -2.63
C VAL A 84 6.01 9.35 -3.26
N TYR A 85 5.65 10.03 -4.34
CA TYR A 85 6.56 10.95 -5.02
C TYR A 85 6.66 12.28 -4.30
N ARG A 86 7.83 12.92 -4.42
CA ARG A 86 8.13 14.24 -3.84
C ARG A 86 7.13 15.30 -4.31
N ALA A 87 6.74 15.25 -5.59
CA ALA A 87 5.76 16.15 -6.18
C ALA A 87 4.41 16.16 -5.43
N PHE A 88 3.96 15.02 -4.91
CA PHE A 88 2.74 14.96 -4.10
C PHE A 88 2.91 15.65 -2.73
N GLY A 89 4.08 15.51 -2.11
CA GLY A 89 4.41 16.26 -0.90
C GLY A 89 4.40 17.76 -1.15
N ALA A 90 4.97 18.20 -2.29
CA ALA A 90 5.00 19.60 -2.69
C ALA A 90 3.60 20.20 -2.92
N LEU A 91 2.67 19.41 -3.48
CA LEU A 91 1.26 19.81 -3.59
C LEU A 91 0.64 20.14 -2.22
N ASN A 92 0.96 19.34 -1.19
CA ASN A 92 0.49 19.58 0.19
C ASN A 92 1.17 20.77 0.89
N GLU A 93 2.05 21.47 0.19
CA GLU A 93 2.74 22.68 0.63
C GLU A 93 2.54 23.85 -0.36
N ASP A 94 1.65 23.69 -1.34
CA ASP A 94 1.42 24.67 -2.42
C ASP A 94 2.71 25.04 -3.18
N ARG A 95 3.58 24.05 -3.42
CA ARG A 95 4.84 24.20 -4.15
C ARG A 95 4.88 23.30 -5.38
N GLU A 96 5.61 23.77 -6.40
CA GLU A 96 6.02 22.96 -7.55
C GLU A 96 7.49 22.56 -7.41
N THR A 97 7.82 21.29 -7.62
CA THR A 97 9.18 20.77 -7.42
C THR A 97 9.76 20.01 -8.60
N ASP A 98 8.93 19.28 -9.33
CA ASP A 98 9.36 18.28 -10.31
C ASP A 98 8.72 18.59 -11.66
N PRO A 99 9.49 18.52 -12.78
CA PRO A 99 8.93 18.72 -14.10
C PRO A 99 7.96 17.58 -14.47
N VAL A 100 6.93 17.90 -15.24
CA VAL A 100 5.97 16.93 -15.78
C VAL A 100 6.34 16.52 -17.22
N PRO A 101 5.99 15.30 -17.67
CA PRO A 101 5.30 14.24 -16.93
C PRO A 101 6.20 13.55 -15.90
N LEU A 102 5.61 13.09 -14.79
CA LEU A 102 6.27 12.24 -13.81
C LEU A 102 6.24 10.78 -14.28
N ASP A 103 7.28 10.03 -13.91
CA ASP A 103 7.48 8.61 -14.22
C ASP A 103 7.98 7.83 -13.00
N GLU A 104 8.19 6.52 -13.16
CA GLU A 104 8.65 5.65 -12.08
C GLU A 104 10.07 5.96 -11.57
N ALA A 105 10.85 6.74 -12.33
CA ALA A 105 12.18 7.20 -11.94
C ALA A 105 12.16 8.55 -11.20
N SER A 106 10.99 9.16 -11.06
CA SER A 106 10.84 10.48 -10.44
C SER A 106 11.16 10.45 -8.93
N PRO A 107 11.67 11.56 -8.35
CA PRO A 107 12.09 11.60 -6.95
C PRO A 107 10.98 11.22 -5.96
N VAL A 108 11.30 10.33 -5.02
CA VAL A 108 10.40 9.89 -3.94
C VAL A 108 10.48 10.88 -2.76
N ARG A 109 9.38 11.05 -2.01
CA ARG A 109 9.38 11.88 -0.79
C ARG A 109 10.30 11.28 0.27
N THR A 110 11.03 12.15 0.98
CA THR A 110 11.84 11.76 2.14
C THR A 110 11.03 11.80 3.44
N GLU A 111 10.01 12.66 3.49
CA GLU A 111 9.11 12.79 4.63
C GLU A 111 8.18 11.56 4.76
N ARG A 112 7.99 11.11 6.00
CA ARG A 112 6.97 10.11 6.34
C ARG A 112 5.78 10.81 7.00
N TYR A 113 4.58 10.38 6.65
CA TYR A 113 3.31 10.90 7.18
C TYR A 113 3.04 12.37 6.80
N PRO A 114 2.85 12.70 5.51
CA PRO A 114 2.73 14.09 5.02
C PRO A 114 1.56 14.88 5.61
N TYR A 115 0.56 14.18 6.18
CA TYR A 115 -0.60 14.77 6.84
C TYR A 115 -0.48 14.87 8.36
N ARG A 116 0.61 14.39 8.97
CA ARG A 116 0.75 14.39 10.42
C ARG A 116 0.78 15.83 10.93
N GLY A 117 -0.20 16.18 11.76
CA GLY A 117 -0.34 17.55 12.28
C GLY A 117 -0.99 18.53 11.28
N LYS A 118 -1.30 18.09 10.06
CA LYS A 118 -2.11 18.84 9.08
C LYS A 118 -3.55 18.32 9.17
N MET A 119 -4.31 18.79 10.15
CA MET A 119 -5.78 18.68 10.07
C MET A 119 -6.23 19.62 8.94
N PRO A 120 -7.18 19.24 8.07
CA PRO A 120 -7.74 20.18 7.13
C PRO A 120 -8.40 21.31 7.93
N SER A 121 -7.82 22.50 7.86
CA SER A 121 -8.54 23.71 8.21
C SER A 121 -9.69 23.82 7.20
N SER A 122 -10.92 23.85 7.72
CA SER A 122 -12.19 24.08 7.02
C SER A 122 -12.90 22.87 6.39
N CYS A 123 -13.62 22.12 7.22
CA CYS A 123 -15.02 21.75 6.93
C CYS A 123 -15.99 22.08 8.09
N CYS A 124 -15.50 22.41 9.29
CA CYS A 124 -16.37 22.86 10.38
C CYS A 124 -16.25 24.37 10.57
N GLY A 125 -17.28 25.09 10.15
CA GLY A 125 -17.58 26.40 10.71
C GLY A 125 -17.75 26.29 12.23
N GLY A 126 -17.06 27.18 12.95
CA GLY A 126 -17.31 27.58 14.32
C GLY A 126 -17.61 26.50 15.36
N PHE A 127 -16.60 26.13 16.16
CA PHE A 127 -16.76 26.15 17.63
C PHE A 127 -15.39 26.26 18.30
N VAL A 128 -15.36 27.06 19.36
CA VAL A 128 -14.19 27.64 20.03
C VAL A 128 -13.26 26.59 20.65
N GLN A 129 -11.97 26.88 20.57
CA GLN A 129 -10.84 26.14 21.16
C GLN A 129 -10.79 26.29 22.69
N ALA A 130 -10.75 25.17 23.41
CA ALA A 130 -10.16 25.02 24.75
C ALA A 130 -9.45 23.65 24.72
N GLY A 131 -8.14 23.50 24.83
CA GLY A 131 -7.23 24.16 25.77
C GLY A 131 -6.87 23.14 26.85
N SER A 132 -5.84 22.31 26.63
CA SER A 132 -5.07 21.71 27.74
C SER A 132 -3.73 21.18 27.23
N ALA A 133 -2.67 21.90 27.58
CA ALA A 133 -1.29 21.47 27.48
C ALA A 133 -1.01 20.29 28.43
N PHE A 134 -0.30 19.27 27.96
CA PHE A 134 0.29 18.23 28.82
C PHE A 134 1.68 18.69 29.29
N PRO A 135 1.98 18.69 30.59
CA PRO A 135 3.31 19.07 31.07
C PRO A 135 4.31 17.92 30.95
N SER A 136 5.51 18.29 30.49
CA SER A 136 6.74 17.50 30.46
C SER A 136 7.18 17.12 31.88
N ALA A 137 7.37 15.82 32.12
CA ALA A 137 7.96 15.31 33.35
C ALA A 137 9.49 15.36 33.26
N ARG A 138 10.09 16.19 34.12
CA ARG A 138 11.53 16.31 34.32
C ARG A 138 11.99 15.25 35.33
N ALA A 139 13.12 14.62 35.02
CA ALA A 139 13.83 13.68 35.90
C ALA A 139 14.25 14.30 37.24
N ARG A 140 14.19 13.49 38.31
CA ARG A 140 15.18 13.44 39.40
C ARG A 140 14.90 12.23 40.31
N GLY A 141 15.96 11.47 40.60
CA GLY A 141 16.02 10.28 41.45
C GLY A 141 17.28 9.52 41.12
#